data_AF-A0A656JN05-F1
#
_entry.id   AF-A0A656JN05-F1
#
_cell.length_a   1.000
_cell.length_b   1.000
_cell.length_c   1.000
_cell.angle_alpha   90.00
_cell.angle_beta   90.00
_cell.angle_gamma   90.00
#
_symmetry.space_group_name_H-M   'P 1'
#
loop_
_entity.id
_entity.type
_entity.pdbx_description
1 polymer ?
#
loop_
_entity_poly.entity_id
_entity_poly.type
_entity_poly.pdbx_seq_one_letter_code
_entity_poly.pdbx_strand_id
1 'polypeptide(L)'
;FFVVATISALVQWLMGGNAGIFAAMVESIFAMAKLSVEVMVLLFGTLTLWLGFLRIAEKAGIVDWLAKVLGPLFLRLMPEVPPGHPALGLITLNFAANALGLDNAATPIGLKAMRSLQELNPSKTAASNAQILFLVLNASSLTLLPVTIFMYRAQQGAPDPTLVFLPILLATSVSTFVGLLSVAFMQRLRLWDPVVLAYLIPGALLLGAFMAFLGTLSATALAGLSSILGNLTLFGLIMMFLIIGTLRKVLVYEAFVEGAKEGFDVAKSLLPYLVAMLCAVGVLRASGALDFGLEGIRHVVEWLG
;
A
#
# COMPACT_ATOMS: atom_id res chain seq x y z
N PHE A 1 1.86 -17.86 17.49
CA PHE A 1 2.72 -18.69 16.61
C PHE A 1 3.48 -19.73 17.42
N PHE A 2 4.57 -19.38 18.12
CA PHE A 2 5.42 -20.37 18.82
C PHE A 2 4.69 -21.27 19.83
N VAL A 3 3.79 -20.72 20.64
CA VAL A 3 3.01 -21.52 21.61
C VAL A 3 2.14 -22.56 20.91
N VAL A 4 1.35 -22.14 19.91
CA VAL A 4 0.51 -23.03 19.10
C VAL A 4 1.35 -24.10 18.40
N ALA A 5 2.49 -23.71 17.84
CA ALA A 5 3.41 -24.62 17.19
C ALA A 5 3.99 -25.66 18.16
N THR A 6 4.32 -25.24 19.38
CA THR A 6 4.82 -26.13 20.45
C THR A 6 3.75 -27.14 20.87
N ILE A 7 2.50 -26.68 21.06
CA ILE A 7 1.38 -27.57 21.39
C ILE A 7 1.17 -28.60 20.27
N SER A 8 1.16 -28.16 19.02
CA SER A 8 1.00 -29.04 17.86
C SER A 8 2.14 -30.05 17.73
N ALA A 9 3.38 -29.62 17.95
CA ALA A 9 4.55 -30.50 17.95
C ALA A 9 4.51 -31.53 19.07
N LEU A 10 4.06 -31.15 20.27
CA LEU A 10 3.86 -32.08 21.38
C LEU A 10 2.80 -33.13 21.06
N VAL A 11 1.68 -32.75 20.44
CA VAL A 11 0.65 -33.70 19.98
C VAL A 11 1.23 -34.65 18.92
N GLN A 12 1.93 -34.14 17.92
CA GLN A 12 2.55 -34.97 16.88
C GLN A 12 3.61 -35.93 17.42
N TRP A 13 4.39 -35.49 18.40
CA TRP A 13 5.41 -36.33 19.02
C TRP A 13 4.79 -37.40 19.92
N LEU A 14 3.91 -37.01 20.85
CA LEU A 14 3.36 -37.90 21.88
C LEU A 14 2.25 -38.81 21.37
N MET A 15 1.38 -38.32 20.48
CA MET A 15 0.25 -39.09 19.93
C MET A 15 0.54 -39.62 18.51
N GLY A 16 1.31 -38.88 17.71
CA GLY A 16 1.63 -39.24 16.32
C GLY A 16 2.95 -39.98 16.12
N GLY A 17 3.77 -40.14 17.17
CA GLY A 17 5.07 -40.82 17.09
C GLY A 17 6.17 -40.09 16.29
N ASN A 18 5.95 -38.84 15.89
CA ASN A 18 6.89 -38.08 15.07
C ASN A 18 7.94 -37.35 15.92
N ALA A 19 9.00 -38.05 16.33
CA ALA A 19 10.11 -37.44 17.09
C ALA A 19 10.93 -36.41 16.28
N GLY A 20 10.88 -36.47 14.95
CA GLY A 20 11.60 -35.54 14.06
C GLY A 20 11.00 -34.13 14.01
N ILE A 21 9.79 -33.92 14.56
CA ILE A 21 9.06 -32.65 14.45
C ILE A 21 9.83 -31.46 15.04
N PHE A 22 10.52 -31.66 16.18
CA PHE A 22 11.30 -30.60 16.80
C PHE A 22 12.54 -30.25 15.98
N ALA A 23 13.20 -31.25 15.37
CA ALA A 23 14.33 -31.01 14.47
C ALA A 23 13.89 -30.20 13.25
N ALA A 24 12.76 -30.57 12.63
CA ALA A 24 12.19 -29.84 11.50
C ALA A 24 11.81 -28.39 11.86
N MET A 25 11.24 -28.15 13.05
CA MET A 25 10.94 -26.80 13.53
C MET A 25 12.21 -25.97 13.71
N VAL A 26 13.26 -26.53 14.33
CA VAL A 26 14.54 -25.83 14.53
C VAL A 26 15.22 -25.53 13.20
N GLU A 27 15.26 -26.49 12.28
CA GLU A 27 15.78 -26.30 10.92
C GLU A 27 15.01 -25.17 10.21
N SER A 28 13.68 -25.16 10.35
CA SER A 28 12.85 -24.10 9.76
C SER A 28 13.17 -22.71 10.31
N ILE A 29 13.51 -22.56 11.61
CA ILE A 29 13.93 -21.27 12.18
C ILE A 29 15.16 -20.74 11.46
N PHE A 30 16.21 -21.56 11.33
CA PHE A 30 17.46 -21.15 10.70
C PHE A 30 17.29 -20.91 9.20
N ALA A 31 16.50 -21.74 8.52
CA ALA A 31 16.18 -21.55 7.10
C ALA A 31 15.44 -20.21 6.87
N MET A 32 14.45 -19.89 7.70
CA MET A 32 13.70 -18.63 7.60
C MET A 32 14.55 -17.42 7.99
N ALA A 33 15.45 -17.56 8.96
CA ALA A 33 16.40 -16.51 9.30
C ALA A 33 17.34 -16.21 8.11
N LYS A 34 17.85 -17.23 7.42
CA LYS A 34 18.65 -17.05 6.21
C LYS A 34 17.85 -16.38 5.09
N LEU A 35 16.64 -16.88 4.80
CA LEU A 35 15.75 -16.31 3.80
C LEU A 35 15.47 -14.82 4.07
N SER A 36 15.28 -14.44 5.34
CA SER A 36 15.05 -13.04 5.69
C SER A 36 16.22 -12.12 5.29
N VAL A 37 17.47 -12.59 5.41
CA VAL A 37 18.66 -11.84 5.01
C VAL A 37 18.76 -11.74 3.49
N GLU A 38 18.48 -12.83 2.77
CA GLU A 38 18.45 -12.83 1.30
C GLU A 38 17.43 -11.82 0.76
N VAL A 39 16.22 -11.80 1.34
CA VAL A 39 15.18 -10.81 1.02
C VAL A 39 15.64 -9.39 1.36
N MET A 40 16.35 -9.20 2.49
CA MET A 40 16.87 -7.89 2.88
C MET A 40 17.89 -7.31 1.92
N VAL A 41 18.80 -8.12 1.37
CA VAL A 41 19.79 -7.66 0.38
C VAL A 41 19.08 -7.05 -0.83
N LEU A 42 18.02 -7.70 -1.32
CA LEU A 42 17.21 -7.17 -2.41
C LEU A 42 16.48 -5.88 -1.99
N LEU A 43 15.86 -5.87 -0.80
CA LEU A 43 15.18 -4.68 -0.25
C LEU A 43 16.09 -3.45 -0.15
N PHE A 44 17.35 -3.62 0.25
CA PHE A 44 18.31 -2.52 0.32
C PHE A 44 18.49 -1.85 -1.04
N GLY A 45 18.69 -2.63 -2.11
CA GLY A 45 18.87 -2.07 -3.45
C GLY A 45 17.60 -1.40 -3.99
N THR A 46 16.46 -2.07 -3.85
CA THR A 46 15.20 -1.58 -4.43
C THR A 46 14.65 -0.35 -3.70
N LEU A 47 14.65 -0.33 -2.36
CA LEU A 47 14.15 0.82 -1.60
C LEU A 47 15.02 2.06 -1.80
N THR A 48 16.35 1.89 -1.83
CA THR A 48 17.31 2.96 -2.12
C THR A 48 17.03 3.60 -3.49
N LEU A 49 16.81 2.78 -4.52
CA LEU A 49 16.50 3.26 -5.87
C LEU A 49 15.20 4.06 -5.90
N TRP A 50 14.12 3.50 -5.37
CA TRP A 50 12.80 4.09 -5.47
C TRP A 50 12.66 5.35 -4.63
N LEU A 51 13.14 5.34 -3.39
CA LEU A 51 13.10 6.55 -2.55
C LEU A 51 14.00 7.66 -3.08
N GLY A 52 15.09 7.32 -3.79
CA GLY A 52 15.88 8.30 -4.54
C GLY A 52 15.06 9.03 -5.61
N PHE A 53 14.36 8.28 -6.48
CA PHE A 53 13.50 8.89 -7.51
C PHE A 53 12.32 9.67 -6.91
N LEU A 54 11.71 9.14 -5.86
CA LEU A 54 10.62 9.80 -5.17
C LEU A 54 11.06 11.11 -4.51
N ARG A 55 12.28 11.17 -3.96
CA ARG A 55 12.83 12.41 -3.40
C ARG A 55 13.04 13.49 -4.47
N ILE A 56 13.41 13.11 -5.69
CA ILE A 56 13.46 14.05 -6.82
C ILE A 56 12.06 14.62 -7.09
N ALA A 57 11.04 13.78 -7.12
CA ALA A 57 9.65 14.21 -7.36
C ALA A 57 9.15 15.19 -6.28
N GLU A 58 9.47 14.90 -5.02
CA GLU A 58 9.18 15.77 -3.89
C GLU A 58 9.86 17.14 -4.03
N LYS A 59 11.19 17.17 -4.21
CA LYS A 59 11.94 18.43 -4.38
C LYS A 59 11.56 19.19 -5.66
N ALA A 60 11.08 18.50 -6.67
CA ALA A 60 10.58 19.12 -7.90
C ALA A 60 9.19 19.77 -7.73
N GLY A 61 8.57 19.63 -6.55
CA GLY A 61 7.26 20.20 -6.23
C GLY A 61 6.10 19.47 -6.91
N ILE A 62 6.30 18.22 -7.34
CA ILE A 62 5.23 17.40 -7.95
C ILE A 62 4.14 17.12 -6.92
N VAL A 63 4.53 16.83 -5.67
CA VAL A 63 3.61 16.59 -4.56
C VAL A 63 2.80 17.85 -4.26
N ASP A 64 3.44 19.02 -4.22
CA ASP A 64 2.75 20.31 -4.02
C ASP A 64 1.79 20.65 -5.16
N TRP A 65 2.18 20.34 -6.40
CA TRP A 65 1.32 20.52 -7.56
C TRP A 65 0.08 19.61 -7.48
N LEU A 66 0.26 18.33 -7.12
CA LEU A 66 -0.85 17.40 -6.95
C LEU A 66 -1.75 17.82 -5.78
N ALA A 67 -1.19 18.31 -4.68
CA ALA A 67 -1.95 18.86 -3.55
C ALA A 67 -2.80 20.07 -3.97
N LYS A 68 -2.30 20.94 -4.86
CA LYS A 68 -3.08 22.06 -5.43
C LYS A 68 -4.22 21.59 -6.33
N VAL A 69 -3.99 20.54 -7.11
CA VAL A 69 -5.04 19.92 -7.95
C VAL A 69 -6.12 19.27 -7.07
N LEU A 70 -5.75 18.58 -6.00
CA LEU A 70 -6.70 17.92 -5.10
C LEU A 70 -7.38 18.89 -4.10
N GLY A 71 -6.80 20.06 -3.85
CA GLY A 71 -7.27 21.04 -2.87
C GLY A 71 -8.76 21.42 -3.01
N PRO A 72 -9.24 21.81 -4.20
CA PRO A 72 -10.65 22.15 -4.41
C PRO A 72 -11.62 21.02 -4.09
N LEU A 73 -11.23 19.77 -4.35
CA LEU A 73 -12.05 18.59 -4.06
C LEU A 73 -12.22 18.42 -2.55
N PHE A 74 -11.11 18.40 -1.80
CA PHE A 74 -11.17 18.21 -0.35
C PHE A 74 -11.83 19.37 0.39
N LEU A 75 -11.68 20.61 -0.09
CA LEU A 75 -12.40 21.77 0.44
C LEU A 75 -13.93 21.59 0.38
N ARG A 76 -14.44 20.92 -0.67
CA ARG A 76 -15.87 20.67 -0.86
C ARG A 76 -16.36 19.41 -0.15
N LEU A 77 -15.52 18.38 -0.09
CA LEU A 77 -15.83 17.13 0.62
C LEU A 77 -15.77 17.28 2.15
N MET A 78 -15.04 18.27 2.67
CA MET A 78 -14.88 18.54 4.11
C MET A 78 -15.43 19.92 4.49
N PRO A 79 -16.77 20.14 4.42
CA PRO A 79 -17.38 21.46 4.65
C PRO A 79 -17.20 21.99 6.08
N GLU A 80 -16.91 21.11 7.05
CA GLU A 80 -16.67 21.47 8.46
C GLU A 80 -15.27 22.06 8.70
N VAL A 81 -14.36 21.96 7.73
CA VAL A 81 -13.00 22.49 7.85
C VAL A 81 -12.94 23.87 7.20
N PRO A 82 -12.58 24.95 7.94
CA PRO A 82 -12.54 26.30 7.40
C PRO A 82 -11.60 26.42 6.19
N PRO A 83 -11.97 27.21 5.15
CA PRO A 83 -11.07 27.50 4.04
C PRO A 83 -9.76 28.12 4.55
N GLY A 84 -8.62 27.61 4.07
CA GLY A 84 -7.30 28.05 4.50
C GLY A 84 -6.78 27.44 5.80
N HIS A 85 -7.57 26.59 6.47
CA HIS A 85 -7.09 25.86 7.65
C HIS A 85 -5.96 24.88 7.26
N PRO A 86 -4.87 24.78 8.06
CA PRO A 86 -3.73 23.91 7.76
C PRO A 86 -4.09 22.44 7.50
N ALA A 87 -5.14 21.94 8.17
CA ALA A 87 -5.64 20.57 8.00
C ALA A 87 -5.89 20.21 6.53
N LEU A 88 -6.51 21.09 5.73
CA LEU A 88 -6.80 20.79 4.32
C LEU A 88 -5.52 20.60 3.50
N GLY A 89 -4.50 21.43 3.74
CA GLY A 89 -3.21 21.31 3.08
C GLY A 89 -2.46 20.03 3.46
N LEU A 90 -2.51 19.65 4.74
CA LEU A 90 -1.90 18.40 5.22
C LEU A 90 -2.60 17.17 4.65
N ILE A 91 -3.93 17.21 4.53
CA ILE A 91 -4.73 16.12 3.93
C ILE A 91 -4.39 15.96 2.46
N THR A 92 -4.44 17.03 1.68
CA THR A 92 -4.17 16.98 0.24
C THR A 92 -2.73 16.55 -0.03
N LEU A 93 -1.78 17.00 0.79
CA LEU A 93 -0.39 16.58 0.71
C LEU A 93 -0.21 15.09 1.05
N ASN A 94 -0.90 14.59 2.09
CA ASN A 94 -0.87 13.17 2.44
C ASN A 94 -1.43 12.29 1.31
N PHE A 95 -2.55 12.66 0.69
CA PHE A 95 -3.10 11.94 -0.47
C PHE A 95 -2.17 11.99 -1.68
N ALA A 96 -1.60 13.16 -1.97
CA ALA A 96 -0.63 13.32 -3.05
C ALA A 96 0.62 12.44 -2.82
N ALA A 97 1.11 12.39 -1.57
CA ALA A 97 2.25 11.56 -1.19
C ALA A 97 1.92 10.06 -1.33
N ASN A 98 0.79 9.59 -0.77
CA ASN A 98 0.35 8.19 -0.88
C ASN A 98 0.15 7.76 -2.35
N ALA A 99 -0.50 8.58 -3.17
CA ALA A 99 -0.73 8.26 -4.59
C ALA A 99 0.58 8.09 -5.37
N LEU A 100 1.63 8.82 -4.99
CA LEU A 100 2.96 8.74 -5.57
C LEU A 100 3.86 7.68 -4.92
N GLY A 101 3.40 6.96 -3.89
CA GLY A 101 4.19 5.95 -3.16
C GLY A 101 5.22 6.53 -2.18
N LEU A 102 5.03 7.78 -1.75
CA LEU A 102 5.82 8.44 -0.69
C LEU A 102 5.32 8.04 0.71
N ASP A 103 5.12 6.74 0.96
CA ASP A 103 4.42 6.22 2.14
C ASP A 103 5.08 6.64 3.48
N ASN A 104 6.41 6.76 3.47
CA ASN A 104 7.21 7.20 4.62
C ASN A 104 6.99 8.67 4.99
N ALA A 105 6.72 9.52 3.99
CA ALA A 105 6.35 10.92 4.20
C ALA A 105 4.85 11.05 4.50
N ALA A 106 4.02 10.23 3.86
CA ALA A 106 2.58 10.29 3.98
C ALA A 106 2.11 9.99 5.41
N THR A 107 2.65 8.96 6.07
CA THR A 107 2.24 8.57 7.43
C THR A 107 2.41 9.70 8.47
N PRO A 108 3.58 10.34 8.63
CA PRO A 108 3.72 11.46 9.56
C PRO A 108 2.92 12.70 9.13
N ILE A 109 2.74 12.96 7.83
CA ILE A 109 1.85 14.03 7.35
C ILE A 109 0.39 13.73 7.74
N GLY A 110 -0.04 12.47 7.61
CA GLY A 110 -1.40 12.02 7.95
C GLY A 110 -1.68 12.11 9.45
N LEU A 111 -0.70 11.80 10.30
CA LEU A 111 -0.83 12.02 11.74
C LEU A 111 -0.92 13.51 12.10
N LYS A 112 -0.16 14.37 11.42
CA LYS A 112 -0.29 15.84 11.58
C LYS A 112 -1.67 16.33 11.10
N ALA A 113 -2.16 15.83 9.96
CA ALA A 113 -3.49 16.12 9.45
C ALA A 113 -4.56 15.72 10.47
N MET A 114 -4.48 14.51 11.03
CA MET A 114 -5.42 14.02 12.03
C MET A 114 -5.42 14.87 13.31
N ARG A 115 -4.24 15.30 13.78
CA ARG A 115 -4.12 16.22 14.92
C ARG A 115 -4.72 17.59 14.61
N SER A 116 -4.48 18.14 13.42
CA SER A 116 -5.05 19.43 13.01
C SER A 116 -6.58 19.36 12.84
N LEU A 117 -7.11 18.23 12.37
CA LEU A 117 -8.57 17.99 12.38
C LEU A 117 -9.12 17.83 13.80
N GLN A 118 -8.35 17.27 14.73
CA GLN A 118 -8.74 17.10 16.13
C GLN A 118 -8.86 18.44 16.86
N GLU A 119 -8.06 19.45 16.49
CA GLU A 119 -8.17 20.81 17.04
C GLU A 119 -9.52 21.47 16.72
N LEU A 120 -10.12 21.11 15.58
CA LEU A 120 -11.45 21.57 15.17
C LEU A 120 -12.57 20.70 15.72
N ASN A 121 -12.26 19.53 16.28
CA ASN A 121 -13.25 18.57 16.72
C ASN A 121 -13.77 18.93 18.12
N PRO A 122 -15.07 19.20 18.30
CA PRO A 122 -15.64 19.50 19.62
C PRO A 122 -15.59 18.29 20.57
N SER A 123 -15.44 17.06 20.05
CA SER A 123 -15.32 15.84 20.85
C SER A 123 -13.87 15.34 20.92
N LYS A 124 -13.42 15.00 22.13
CA LYS A 124 -12.09 14.40 22.34
C LYS A 124 -12.05 12.89 22.09
N THR A 125 -13.21 12.24 22.01
CA THR A 125 -13.33 10.78 22.00
C THR A 125 -14.08 10.23 20.80
N ALA A 126 -14.85 11.07 20.10
CA ALA A 126 -15.55 10.70 18.88
C ALA A 126 -14.91 11.41 17.68
N ALA A 127 -14.70 10.69 16.58
CA ALA A 127 -14.14 11.27 15.35
C ALA A 127 -15.14 12.23 14.68
N SER A 128 -14.65 13.36 14.17
CA SER A 128 -15.44 14.27 13.35
C SER A 128 -15.69 13.72 11.93
N ASN A 129 -16.62 14.31 11.19
CA ASN A 129 -16.93 13.85 9.83
C ASN A 129 -15.71 13.95 8.91
N ALA A 130 -14.92 15.03 9.04
CA ALA A 130 -13.68 15.21 8.31
C ALA A 130 -12.62 14.15 8.67
N GLN A 131 -12.51 13.74 9.94
CA GLN A 131 -11.60 12.67 10.37
C GLN A 131 -12.03 11.31 9.82
N ILE A 132 -13.33 11.00 9.86
CA ILE A 132 -13.88 9.76 9.30
C ILE A 132 -13.61 9.70 7.79
N LEU A 133 -13.92 10.77 7.05
CA LEU A 133 -13.68 10.83 5.60
C LEU A 133 -12.19 10.68 5.30
N PHE A 134 -11.33 11.41 6.00
CA PHE A 134 -9.89 11.34 5.84
C PHE A 134 -9.36 9.92 6.03
N LEU A 135 -9.81 9.25 7.10
CA LEU A 135 -9.40 7.89 7.43
C LEU A 135 -9.88 6.87 6.40
N VAL A 136 -11.15 6.94 5.98
CA VAL A 136 -11.71 6.01 4.97
C VAL A 136 -11.00 6.16 3.64
N LEU A 137 -10.77 7.40 3.19
CA LEU A 137 -10.06 7.64 1.94
C LEU A 137 -8.59 7.23 2.04
N ASN A 138 -7.91 7.40 3.18
CA ASN A 138 -6.55 6.89 3.37
C ASN A 138 -6.50 5.36 3.35
N ALA A 139 -7.46 4.69 4.00
CA ALA A 139 -7.51 3.23 4.05
C ALA A 139 -7.83 2.60 2.68
N SER A 140 -8.57 3.31 1.83
CA SER A 140 -8.96 2.87 0.48
C SER A 140 -8.05 3.40 -0.63
N SER A 141 -7.02 4.19 -0.27
CA SER A 141 -6.25 5.09 -1.14
C SER A 141 -5.93 4.50 -2.52
N LEU A 142 -6.16 5.32 -3.55
CA LEU A 142 -5.78 5.01 -4.92
C LEU A 142 -4.26 4.87 -5.03
N THR A 143 -3.81 3.68 -5.39
CA THR A 143 -2.38 3.40 -5.58
C THR A 143 -2.03 3.47 -7.06
N LEU A 144 -1.56 4.64 -7.52
CA LEU A 144 -1.06 4.78 -8.90
C LEU A 144 0.29 4.09 -9.08
N LEU A 145 1.08 4.05 -8.01
CA LEU A 145 2.44 3.51 -7.97
C LEU A 145 2.55 2.35 -6.97
N PRO A 146 2.18 1.11 -7.33
CA PRO A 146 2.28 -0.04 -6.43
C PRO A 146 3.71 -0.62 -6.38
N VAL A 147 4.71 0.27 -6.24
CA VAL A 147 6.14 -0.07 -6.28
C VAL A 147 6.50 -1.09 -5.21
N THR A 148 5.94 -0.93 -4.01
CA THR A 148 6.15 -1.84 -2.88
C THR A 148 5.64 -3.25 -3.19
N ILE A 149 4.49 -3.38 -3.87
CA ILE A 149 3.92 -4.68 -4.26
C ILE A 149 4.73 -5.33 -5.38
N PHE A 150 5.16 -4.56 -6.39
CA PHE A 150 6.06 -5.08 -7.42
C PHE A 150 7.36 -5.61 -6.81
N MET A 151 7.91 -4.86 -5.85
CA MET A 151 9.12 -5.24 -5.14
C MET A 151 8.91 -6.53 -4.33
N TYR A 152 7.81 -6.66 -3.58
CA TYR A 152 7.49 -7.90 -2.87
C TYR A 152 7.31 -9.09 -3.81
N ARG A 153 6.71 -8.89 -4.97
CA ARG A 153 6.58 -9.96 -5.98
C ARG A 153 7.94 -10.36 -6.54
N ALA A 154 8.80 -9.40 -6.86
CA ALA A 154 10.17 -9.69 -7.29
C ALA A 154 10.95 -10.48 -6.24
N GLN A 155 10.79 -10.15 -4.95
CA GLN A 155 11.41 -10.88 -3.83
C GLN A 155 10.95 -12.33 -3.72
N GLN A 156 9.68 -12.58 -4.00
CA GLN A 156 9.11 -13.94 -4.00
C GLN A 156 9.39 -14.69 -5.31
N GLY A 157 10.24 -14.15 -6.19
CA GLY A 157 10.63 -14.81 -7.44
C GLY A 157 9.57 -14.75 -8.55
N ALA A 158 8.64 -13.78 -8.50
CA ALA A 158 7.64 -13.64 -9.55
C ALA A 158 8.31 -13.36 -10.92
N PRO A 159 8.01 -14.16 -11.97
CA PRO A 159 8.60 -13.97 -13.30
C PRO A 159 8.28 -12.58 -13.91
N ASP A 160 7.06 -12.09 -13.64
CA ASP A 160 6.64 -10.73 -13.93
C ASP A 160 6.05 -10.09 -12.65
N PRO A 161 6.81 -9.21 -12.00
CA PRO A 161 6.35 -8.47 -10.83
C PRO A 161 5.22 -7.47 -11.15
N THR A 162 5.17 -6.96 -12.38
CA THR A 162 4.25 -5.88 -12.80
C THR A 162 2.88 -6.38 -13.27
N LEU A 163 2.74 -7.69 -13.51
CA LEU A 163 1.49 -8.31 -13.97
C LEU A 163 0.26 -7.93 -13.12
N VAL A 164 0.44 -7.67 -11.83
CA VAL A 164 -0.65 -7.29 -10.91
C VAL A 164 -1.05 -5.81 -10.97
N PHE A 165 -0.40 -5.00 -11.82
CA PHE A 165 -0.64 -3.56 -11.93
C PHE A 165 -2.11 -3.24 -12.13
N LEU A 166 -2.71 -3.85 -13.15
CA LEU A 166 -4.08 -3.56 -13.54
C LEU A 166 -5.11 -3.99 -12.48
N PRO A 167 -5.05 -5.21 -11.90
CA PRO A 167 -5.85 -5.56 -10.73
C PRO A 167 -5.74 -4.58 -9.57
N ILE A 168 -4.52 -4.11 -9.22
CA ILE A 168 -4.31 -3.18 -8.11
C ILE A 168 -4.95 -1.82 -8.41
N LEU A 169 -4.71 -1.28 -9.61
CA LEU A 169 -5.26 0.00 -10.03
C LEU A 169 -6.79 -0.02 -9.98
N LEU A 170 -7.41 -1.08 -10.51
CA LEU A 170 -8.87 -1.22 -10.51
C LEU A 170 -9.43 -1.42 -9.11
N ALA A 171 -8.84 -2.33 -8.32
CA ALA A 171 -9.31 -2.62 -6.97
C ALA A 171 -9.23 -1.39 -6.06
N THR A 172 -8.13 -0.64 -6.11
CA THR A 172 -7.96 0.58 -5.29
C THR A 172 -8.84 1.72 -5.77
N SER A 173 -9.04 1.88 -7.09
CA SER A 173 -9.98 2.86 -7.64
C SER A 173 -11.42 2.59 -7.19
N VAL A 174 -11.86 1.33 -7.31
CA VAL A 174 -13.20 0.91 -6.88
C VAL A 174 -13.34 1.05 -5.36
N SER A 175 -12.33 0.65 -4.59
CA SER A 175 -12.32 0.79 -3.12
C SER A 175 -12.45 2.26 -2.70
N THR A 176 -11.64 3.16 -3.28
CA THR A 176 -11.72 4.60 -3.02
C THR A 176 -13.10 5.16 -3.38
N PHE A 177 -13.64 4.77 -4.54
CA PHE A 177 -14.94 5.24 -5.00
C PHE A 177 -16.07 4.79 -4.08
N VAL A 178 -16.14 3.49 -3.75
CA VAL A 178 -17.15 2.94 -2.84
C VAL A 178 -17.00 3.50 -1.43
N GLY A 179 -15.76 3.68 -0.96
CA GLY A 179 -15.47 4.31 0.34
C GLY A 179 -15.98 5.75 0.40
N LEU A 180 -15.72 6.55 -0.63
CA LEU A 180 -16.23 7.91 -0.74
C LEU A 180 -17.77 7.94 -0.76
N LEU A 181 -18.40 7.10 -1.58
CA LEU A 181 -19.87 7.04 -1.68
C LEU A 181 -20.51 6.62 -0.36
N SER A 182 -19.90 5.67 0.35
CA SER A 182 -20.39 5.17 1.63
C SER A 182 -20.33 6.26 2.71
N VAL A 183 -19.21 7.00 2.79
CA VAL A 183 -19.09 8.14 3.71
C VAL A 183 -20.04 9.26 3.31
N ALA A 184 -20.15 9.57 2.02
CA ALA A 184 -21.05 10.61 1.53
C ALA A 184 -22.52 10.30 1.81
N PHE A 185 -22.93 9.03 1.71
CA PHE A 185 -24.26 8.58 2.07
C PHE A 185 -24.52 8.74 3.58
N MET A 186 -23.59 8.27 4.42
CA MET A 186 -23.73 8.32 5.89
C MET A 186 -23.69 9.76 6.43
N GLN A 187 -22.80 10.59 5.92
CA GLN A 187 -22.63 11.98 6.35
C GLN A 187 -23.50 12.98 5.56
N ARG A 188 -24.28 12.50 4.57
CA ARG A 188 -25.11 13.31 3.67
C ARG A 188 -24.32 14.42 2.96
N LEU A 189 -23.13 14.09 2.48
CA LEU A 189 -22.28 15.02 1.72
C LEU A 189 -22.94 15.39 0.39
N ARG A 190 -22.77 16.66 -0.02
CA ARG A 190 -23.31 17.18 -1.28
C ARG A 190 -22.43 16.78 -2.45
N LEU A 191 -22.51 15.51 -2.87
CA LEU A 191 -21.79 15.03 -4.07
C LEU A 191 -22.23 15.71 -5.37
N TRP A 192 -23.40 16.35 -5.36
CA TRP A 192 -23.94 17.15 -6.46
C TRP A 192 -23.28 18.53 -6.61
N ASP A 193 -22.32 18.89 -5.75
CA ASP A 193 -21.55 20.11 -5.92
C ASP A 193 -20.80 20.09 -7.27
N PRO A 194 -20.88 21.18 -8.08
CA PRO A 194 -20.26 21.20 -9.41
C PRO A 194 -18.77 20.87 -9.41
N VAL A 195 -18.04 21.25 -8.36
CA VAL A 195 -16.61 20.94 -8.24
C VAL A 195 -16.44 19.45 -7.98
N VAL A 196 -17.20 18.87 -7.06
CA VAL A 196 -17.13 17.43 -6.75
C VAL A 196 -17.49 16.59 -7.99
N LEU A 197 -18.56 16.95 -8.70
CA LEU A 197 -18.94 16.30 -9.95
C LEU A 197 -17.87 16.45 -11.04
N ALA A 198 -17.18 17.59 -11.12
CA ALA A 198 -16.10 17.79 -12.08
C ALA A 198 -14.89 16.85 -11.84
N TYR A 199 -14.69 16.33 -10.62
CA TYR A 199 -13.71 15.28 -10.36
C TYR A 199 -14.31 13.87 -10.52
N LEU A 200 -15.50 13.64 -9.98
CA LEU A 200 -16.11 12.30 -9.93
C LEU A 200 -16.60 11.82 -11.30
N ILE A 201 -17.24 12.66 -12.10
CA ILE A 201 -17.79 12.25 -13.41
C ILE A 201 -16.68 11.85 -14.37
N PRO A 202 -15.64 12.68 -14.63
CA PRO A 202 -14.56 12.27 -15.52
C PRO A 202 -13.79 11.06 -15.01
N GLY A 203 -13.56 10.97 -13.70
CA GLY A 203 -12.91 9.81 -13.08
C GLY A 203 -13.71 8.52 -13.26
N ALA A 204 -15.01 8.56 -12.97
CA ALA A 204 -15.91 7.41 -13.13
C ALA A 204 -16.09 7.00 -14.61
N LEU A 205 -16.18 7.98 -15.53
CA LEU A 205 -16.26 7.71 -16.96
C LEU A 205 -14.96 7.10 -17.49
N LEU A 206 -13.80 7.62 -17.08
CA LEU A 206 -12.50 7.10 -17.47
C LEU A 206 -12.32 5.68 -16.94
N LEU A 207 -12.62 5.44 -15.66
CA LEU A 207 -12.53 4.11 -15.06
C LEU A 207 -13.52 3.14 -15.72
N GLY A 208 -14.76 3.55 -15.93
CA GLY A 208 -15.81 2.74 -16.55
C GLY A 208 -15.50 2.39 -18.01
N ALA A 209 -15.04 3.36 -18.80
CA ALA A 209 -14.62 3.14 -20.18
C ALA A 209 -13.39 2.23 -20.25
N PHE A 210 -12.44 2.42 -19.35
CA PHE A 210 -11.27 1.57 -19.26
C PHE A 210 -11.67 0.14 -18.88
N MET A 211 -12.50 -0.06 -17.86
CA MET A 211 -13.01 -1.39 -17.48
C MET A 211 -13.79 -2.06 -18.62
N ALA A 212 -14.63 -1.31 -19.34
CA ALA A 212 -15.37 -1.83 -20.49
C ALA A 212 -14.40 -2.29 -21.60
N PHE A 213 -13.37 -1.50 -21.90
CA PHE A 213 -12.31 -1.89 -22.83
C PHE A 213 -11.59 -3.16 -22.39
N LEU A 214 -11.19 -3.26 -21.12
CA LEU A 214 -10.53 -4.45 -20.59
C LEU A 214 -11.41 -5.70 -20.67
N GLY A 215 -12.73 -5.54 -20.50
CA GLY A 215 -13.71 -6.61 -20.67
C GLY A 215 -13.79 -7.18 -22.10
N THR A 216 -13.28 -6.46 -23.10
CA THR A 216 -13.20 -6.95 -24.49
C THR A 216 -11.97 -7.82 -24.77
N LEU A 217 -11.00 -7.86 -23.85
CA LEU A 217 -9.73 -8.54 -24.03
C LEU A 217 -9.79 -9.98 -23.53
N SER A 218 -9.04 -10.88 -24.19
CA SER A 218 -8.80 -12.22 -23.66
C SER A 218 -7.93 -12.16 -22.40
N ALA A 219 -7.94 -13.23 -21.59
CA ALA A 219 -7.08 -13.32 -20.41
C ALA A 219 -5.57 -13.16 -20.73
N THR A 220 -5.13 -13.70 -21.87
CA THR A 220 -3.75 -13.55 -22.35
C THR A 220 -3.42 -12.13 -22.76
N ALA A 221 -4.33 -11.45 -23.47
CA ALA A 221 -4.18 -10.05 -23.85
C ALA A 221 -4.20 -9.13 -22.62
N LEU A 222 -5.05 -9.43 -21.63
CA LEU A 222 -5.13 -8.69 -20.37
C LEU A 222 -3.83 -8.80 -19.57
N ALA A 223 -3.23 -9.98 -19.49
CA ALA A 223 -1.93 -10.18 -18.84
C ALA A 223 -0.82 -9.40 -19.57
N GLY A 224 -0.77 -9.47 -20.91
CA GLY A 224 0.18 -8.71 -21.72
C GLY A 224 0.01 -7.20 -21.56
N LEU A 225 -1.23 -6.70 -21.60
CA LEU A 225 -1.53 -5.29 -21.39
C LEU A 225 -1.16 -4.83 -19.98
N SER A 226 -1.45 -5.63 -18.95
CA SER A 226 -1.09 -5.30 -17.55
C SER A 226 0.42 -5.18 -17.38
N SER A 227 1.18 -6.10 -17.97
CA SER A 227 2.66 -6.05 -17.96
C SER A 227 3.19 -4.81 -18.68
N ILE A 228 2.73 -4.54 -19.91
CA ILE A 228 3.19 -3.38 -20.68
C ILE A 228 2.80 -2.08 -19.99
N LEU A 229 1.56 -1.94 -19.53
CA LEU A 229 1.12 -0.74 -18.81
C LEU A 229 1.89 -0.56 -17.51
N GLY A 230 2.14 -1.63 -16.75
CA GLY A 230 2.94 -1.58 -15.53
C GLY A 230 4.36 -1.08 -15.80
N ASN A 231 5.05 -1.69 -16.77
CA ASN A 231 6.42 -1.32 -17.14
C ASN A 231 6.51 0.09 -17.73
N LEU A 232 5.59 0.46 -18.63
CA LEU A 232 5.55 1.79 -19.25
C LEU A 232 5.24 2.88 -18.21
N THR A 233 4.29 2.62 -17.31
CA THR A 233 3.96 3.54 -16.22
C THR A 233 5.17 3.71 -15.32
N LEU A 234 5.82 2.61 -14.92
CA LEU A 234 6.99 2.65 -14.05
C LEU A 234 8.14 3.47 -14.66
N PHE A 235 8.53 3.14 -15.89
CA PHE A 235 9.64 3.82 -16.56
C PHE A 235 9.28 5.26 -16.94
N GLY A 236 8.06 5.50 -17.42
CA GLY A 236 7.55 6.82 -17.74
C GLY A 236 7.53 7.75 -16.54
N LEU A 237 7.21 7.24 -15.35
CA LEU A 237 7.23 8.02 -14.12
C LEU A 237 8.67 8.37 -13.68
N ILE A 238 9.62 7.43 -13.78
CA ILE A 238 11.04 7.74 -13.54
C ILE A 238 11.50 8.87 -14.46
N MET A 239 11.24 8.74 -15.77
CA MET A 239 11.63 9.76 -16.74
C MET A 239 10.94 11.10 -16.45
N MET A 240 9.67 11.07 -16.07
CA MET A 240 8.92 12.27 -15.70
C MET A 240 9.50 12.95 -14.45
N PHE A 241 9.88 12.20 -13.41
CA PHE A 241 10.57 12.76 -12.23
C PHE A 241 11.92 13.40 -12.59
N LEU A 242 12.73 12.73 -13.43
CA LEU A 242 14.03 13.24 -13.87
C LEU A 242 13.89 14.49 -14.75
N ILE A 243 12.96 14.48 -15.71
CA ILE A 243 12.71 15.60 -16.62
C ILE A 243 12.18 16.80 -15.83
N ILE A 244 11.13 16.61 -15.02
CA ILE A 244 10.55 17.71 -14.22
C ILE A 244 11.57 18.21 -13.20
N GLY A 245 12.32 17.32 -12.53
CA GLY A 245 13.39 17.71 -11.62
C GLY A 245 14.45 18.58 -12.30
N THR A 246 14.89 18.20 -13.51
CA THR A 246 15.86 18.98 -14.30
C THR A 246 15.27 20.33 -14.73
N LEU A 247 14.04 20.36 -15.24
CA LEU A 247 13.35 21.59 -15.67
C LEU A 247 13.11 22.55 -14.51
N ARG A 248 12.85 22.02 -13.31
CA ARG A 248 12.70 22.78 -12.06
C ARG A 248 14.03 23.15 -11.40
N LYS A 249 15.17 22.85 -12.05
CA LYS A 249 16.53 23.12 -11.56
C LYS A 249 16.84 22.47 -10.20
N VAL A 250 16.24 21.30 -9.93
CA VAL A 250 16.59 20.48 -8.77
C VAL A 250 17.93 19.82 -9.04
N LEU A 251 18.81 19.75 -8.04
CA LEU A 251 20.05 18.98 -8.10
C LEU A 251 19.71 17.48 -8.04
N VAL A 252 19.35 16.92 -9.20
CA VAL A 252 18.74 15.58 -9.35
C VAL A 252 19.58 14.49 -8.68
N TYR A 253 20.91 14.52 -8.86
CA TYR A 253 21.80 13.55 -8.23
C TYR A 253 21.79 13.65 -6.70
N GLU A 254 21.88 14.86 -6.15
CA GLU A 254 21.88 15.07 -4.70
C GLU A 254 20.54 14.69 -4.08
N ALA A 255 19.44 15.07 -4.72
CA ALA A 255 18.09 14.68 -4.33
C ALA A 255 17.93 13.15 -4.35
N PHE A 256 18.43 12.50 -5.40
CA PHE A 256 18.43 11.04 -5.49
C PHE A 256 19.23 10.41 -4.35
N VAL A 257 20.46 10.87 -4.09
CA VAL A 257 21.32 10.34 -3.01
C VAL A 257 20.70 10.55 -1.63
N GLU A 258 20.02 11.67 -1.41
CA GLU A 258 19.29 11.92 -0.16
C GLU A 258 18.13 10.94 0.05
N GLY A 259 17.29 10.73 -0.98
CA GLY A 259 16.23 9.74 -0.92
C GLY A 259 16.75 8.30 -0.79
N ALA A 260 17.86 8.00 -1.47
CA ALA A 260 18.54 6.71 -1.41
C ALA A 260 19.01 6.37 0.02
N LYS A 261 19.56 7.34 0.76
CA LYS A 261 19.94 7.16 2.17
C LYS A 261 18.74 6.83 3.05
N GLU A 262 17.60 7.51 2.85
CA GLU A 262 16.37 7.18 3.57
C GLU A 262 15.92 5.74 3.27
N GLY A 263 15.96 5.32 2.00
CA GLY A 263 15.61 3.95 1.62
C GLY A 263 16.49 2.90 2.27
N PHE A 264 17.77 3.19 2.45
CA PHE A 264 18.68 2.33 3.19
C PHE A 264 18.30 2.22 4.67
N ASP A 265 17.97 3.33 5.33
CA ASP A 265 17.54 3.34 6.74
C ASP A 265 16.22 2.60 6.95
N VAL A 266 15.27 2.76 6.03
CA VAL A 266 14.00 2.03 6.04
C VAL A 266 14.25 0.54 5.91
N ALA A 267 15.05 0.11 4.93
CA ALA A 267 15.42 -1.30 4.77
C ALA A 267 16.03 -1.86 6.07
N LYS A 268 17.00 -1.16 6.66
CA LYS A 268 17.61 -1.55 7.94
C LYS A 268 16.57 -1.73 9.05
N SER A 269 15.55 -0.89 9.11
CA SER A 269 14.49 -0.97 10.12
C SER A 269 13.54 -2.16 9.94
N LEU A 270 13.40 -2.69 8.71
CA LEU A 270 12.51 -3.81 8.39
C LEU A 270 13.09 -5.19 8.76
N LEU A 271 14.42 -5.33 8.78
CA LEU A 271 15.10 -6.61 9.03
C LEU A 271 14.62 -7.31 10.32
N PRO A 272 14.57 -6.66 11.51
CA PRO A 272 14.16 -7.34 12.74
C PRO A 272 12.74 -7.90 12.68
N TYR A 273 11.82 -7.14 12.09
CA TYR A 273 10.41 -7.55 11.94
C TYR A 273 10.28 -8.72 10.96
N LEU A 274 11.00 -8.66 9.83
CA LEU A 274 10.98 -9.71 8.83
C LEU A 274 11.54 -11.03 9.38
N VAL A 275 12.66 -10.99 10.09
CA VAL A 275 13.26 -12.17 10.75
C VAL A 275 12.26 -12.78 11.73
N ALA A 276 11.72 -11.98 12.66
CA ALA A 276 10.82 -12.46 13.69
C ALA A 276 9.55 -13.08 13.09
N MET A 277 8.94 -12.42 12.09
CA MET A 277 7.73 -12.89 11.43
C MET A 277 7.99 -14.17 10.62
N LEU A 278 9.03 -14.22 9.79
CA LEU A 278 9.32 -15.39 8.96
C LEU A 278 9.69 -16.61 9.81
N CYS A 279 10.49 -16.44 10.87
CA CYS A 279 10.78 -17.53 11.80
C CYS A 279 9.50 -18.03 12.51
N ALA A 280 8.63 -17.12 12.96
CA ALA A 280 7.37 -17.51 13.61
C ALA A 280 6.43 -18.27 12.68
N VAL A 281 6.30 -17.84 11.42
CA VAL A 281 5.50 -18.50 10.39
C VAL A 281 6.12 -19.84 9.99
N GLY A 282 7.45 -19.89 9.81
CA GLY A 282 8.18 -21.12 9.50
C GLY A 282 7.97 -22.21 10.55
N VAL A 283 8.11 -21.84 11.82
CA VAL A 283 7.88 -22.74 12.95
C VAL A 283 6.44 -23.25 13.01
N LEU A 284 5.45 -22.38 12.79
CA LEU A 284 4.04 -22.78 12.78
C LEU A 284 3.70 -23.72 11.62
N ARG A 285 4.30 -23.49 10.46
CA ARG A 285 4.15 -24.38 9.29
C ARG A 285 4.84 -25.72 9.54
N ALA A 286 6.09 -25.70 9.99
CA ALA A 286 6.88 -26.91 10.25
C ALA A 286 6.30 -27.75 11.39
N SER A 287 5.56 -27.15 12.33
CA SER A 287 4.89 -27.88 13.40
C SER A 287 3.60 -28.58 12.97
N GLY A 288 3.16 -28.46 11.70
CA GLY A 288 1.90 -29.00 11.18
C GLY A 288 0.63 -28.36 11.76
N ALA A 289 0.75 -27.25 12.51
CA ALA A 289 -0.41 -26.59 13.13
C ALA A 289 -1.36 -26.00 12.09
N LEU A 290 -0.80 -25.50 10.98
CA LEU A 290 -1.58 -24.98 9.85
C LEU A 290 -2.37 -26.11 9.17
N ASP A 291 -1.76 -27.28 9.00
CA ASP A 291 -2.42 -28.43 8.37
C ASP A 291 -3.60 -28.91 9.21
N PHE A 292 -3.44 -29.01 10.53
CA PHE A 292 -4.56 -29.32 11.44
C PHE A 292 -5.70 -28.30 11.35
N GLY A 293 -5.37 -27.00 11.27
CA GLY A 293 -6.38 -25.95 11.11
C GLY A 293 -7.13 -26.05 9.78
N LEU A 294 -6.41 -26.31 8.69
CA LEU A 294 -6.99 -26.47 7.36
C LEU A 294 -7.84 -27.74 7.26
N GLU A 295 -7.41 -28.85 7.84
CA GLU A 295 -8.17 -30.10 7.91
C GLU A 295 -9.48 -29.92 8.69
N GLY A 296 -9.45 -29.14 9.77
CA GLY A 296 -10.63 -28.78 10.55
C GLY A 296 -11.62 -27.93 9.77
N ILE A 297 -11.12 -26.91 9.05
CA ILE A 297 -11.97 -26.11 8.14
C ILE A 297 -12.57 -27.02 7.05
N ARG A 298 -11.77 -27.91 6.47
CA ARG A 298 -12.24 -28.85 5.43
C ARG A 298 -13.39 -29.71 5.94
N HIS A 299 -13.28 -30.29 7.13
CA HIS A 299 -14.36 -31.08 7.74
C HIS A 299 -15.62 -30.26 7.99
N VAL A 300 -15.48 -28.99 8.43
CA VAL A 300 -16.63 -28.11 8.63
C VAL A 300 -17.32 -27.78 7.31
N VAL A 301 -16.55 -27.52 6.25
CA VAL A 301 -17.10 -27.24 4.91
C VAL A 301 -17.77 -28.48 4.34
N GLU A 302 -17.11 -29.65 4.39
CA GLU A 302 -17.70 -30.94 3.97
C GLU A 302 -18.98 -31.28 4.75
N TRP A 303 -19.06 -30.89 6.02
CA TRP A 303 -20.27 -31.05 6.83
C TRP A 303 -21.40 -30.08 6.45
N LEU A 304 -21.06 -28.86 6.00
CA LEU A 304 -22.03 -27.84 5.60
C LEU A 304 -22.54 -28.00 4.14
N GLY A 305 -21.85 -28.78 3.31
CA GLY A 305 -22.21 -29.05 1.91
C GLY A 305 -21.41 -28.21 0.92
#